data_AF-A0A7Z7BRV4-F1
#
_entry.id   AF-A0A7Z7BRV4-F1
#
_cell.length_a   1.000
_cell.length_b   1.000
_cell.length_c   1.000
_cell.angle_alpha   90.00
_cell.angle_beta   90.00
_cell.angle_gamma   90.00
#
_symmetry.space_group_name_H-M   'P 1'
#
loop_
_entity.id
_entity.type
_entity.pdbx_description
1 polymer ?
#
loop_
_entity_poly.entity_id
_entity_poly.type
_entity_poly.pdbx_seq_one_letter_code
_entity_poly.pdbx_strand_id
1 'polypeptide(L)'
;MGSVFSNYIIEHRDEQGGVIKPYVGVTTRTLKERLAAHLGEASRGERSISPYSLGYAIRAELLRLGPAAAGRFSIRELSRHDSLAEMLKAEARWIDELKTMAPNGYNLMPGGRSAGGKGNSKPVTLYVAGTLQKFASFREAAHALAQAAEIDPGPFISRVYSRVNDLGWTLAEAFGLEPHEDRRTTELSRKAAEDGVTSNASRQKRSRENLRASQVVIEKGSQIPHPHKPDRLVTIPEFVQLSEIPKSTVNRRLKAIWPIEGMDPEDVVSILTTGQERQKLVHVEVAGETICMGRNELARRFNKENLEHGGHYSYDTIRRRLGELRSDATNTEKLQALGLAIRPSKRILTPAIAVRIRGLVREDWSITQNSSLIVFPRQMDFVRWVAAQVYPGLEQEDRRNAELKLQKKVSARASKGEAPWEIAKNFGIQNVSAPNKLVAATGVRF
;
A
#
# COMPACT_ATOMS: atom_id res chain seq x y z
N MET A 1 -1.39 -24.39 -25.86
CA MET A 1 -2.68 -25.02 -25.53
C MET A 1 -3.70 -23.91 -25.29
N GLY A 2 -4.86 -23.93 -25.97
CA GLY A 2 -5.93 -22.98 -25.72
C GLY A 2 -6.41 -23.04 -24.27
N SER A 3 -6.86 -21.92 -23.70
CA SER A 3 -7.47 -21.92 -22.37
C SER A 3 -8.80 -22.68 -22.44
N VAL A 4 -8.95 -23.77 -21.69
CA VAL A 4 -10.20 -24.52 -21.62
C VAL A 4 -11.12 -23.85 -20.59
N PHE A 5 -12.37 -23.56 -20.97
CA PHE A 5 -13.39 -23.00 -20.08
C PHE A 5 -14.34 -24.12 -19.64
N SER A 6 -14.39 -24.43 -18.34
CA SER A 6 -15.23 -25.52 -17.82
C SER A 6 -16.11 -25.07 -16.66
N ASN A 7 -17.35 -25.56 -16.65
CA ASN A 7 -18.20 -25.62 -15.46
C ASN A 7 -17.94 -26.92 -14.72
N TYR A 8 -18.00 -26.88 -13.40
CA TYR A 8 -17.86 -28.06 -12.55
C TYR A 8 -18.87 -28.01 -11.41
N ILE A 9 -19.04 -29.17 -10.79
CA ILE A 9 -19.74 -29.33 -9.51
C ILE A 9 -18.77 -29.90 -8.49
N ILE A 10 -18.82 -29.34 -7.28
CA ILE A 10 -18.24 -29.94 -6.07
C ILE A 10 -19.39 -30.50 -5.25
N GLU A 11 -19.35 -31.79 -5.00
CA GLU A 11 -20.32 -32.50 -4.14
C GLU A 11 -19.68 -32.69 -2.77
N HIS A 12 -20.31 -32.15 -1.73
CA HIS A 12 -19.95 -32.45 -0.34
C HIS A 12 -20.67 -33.71 0.09
N ARG A 13 -19.91 -34.73 0.51
CA ARG A 13 -20.40 -36.07 0.82
C ARG A 13 -20.31 -36.39 2.30
N ASP A 14 -21.28 -37.18 2.78
CA ASP A 14 -21.27 -37.76 4.13
C ASP A 14 -20.31 -38.97 4.24
N GLU A 15 -20.36 -39.66 5.39
CA GLU A 15 -19.51 -40.82 5.68
C GLU A 15 -19.86 -42.04 4.83
N GLN A 16 -21.12 -42.12 4.40
CA GLN A 16 -21.67 -43.20 3.57
C GLN A 16 -21.53 -42.89 2.07
N GLY A 17 -20.99 -41.71 1.71
CA GLY A 17 -20.82 -41.24 0.34
C GLY A 17 -22.06 -40.56 -0.26
N GLY A 18 -23.12 -40.39 0.52
CA GLY A 18 -24.32 -39.63 0.16
C GLY A 18 -24.01 -38.14 -0.03
N VAL A 19 -24.64 -37.50 -1.01
CA VAL A 19 -24.42 -36.07 -1.28
C VAL A 19 -25.24 -35.24 -0.31
N ILE A 20 -24.56 -34.44 0.51
CA ILE A 20 -25.18 -33.52 1.47
C ILE A 20 -25.65 -32.26 0.73
N LYS A 21 -24.70 -31.55 0.08
CA LYS A 21 -24.96 -30.32 -0.65
C LYS A 21 -23.99 -30.14 -1.82
N PRO A 22 -24.47 -29.64 -2.98
CA PRO A 22 -23.62 -29.33 -4.12
C PRO A 22 -23.20 -27.85 -4.19
N TYR A 23 -22.11 -27.60 -4.91
CA TYR A 23 -21.65 -26.29 -5.34
C TYR A 23 -21.32 -26.33 -6.84
N VAL A 24 -21.88 -25.40 -7.61
CA VAL A 24 -21.50 -25.21 -9.02
C VAL A 24 -20.53 -24.04 -9.13
N GLY A 25 -19.53 -24.17 -9.99
CA GLY A 25 -18.68 -23.04 -10.31
C GLY A 25 -18.02 -23.19 -11.68
N VAL A 26 -17.20 -22.19 -12.01
CA VAL A 26 -16.45 -22.13 -13.25
C VAL A 26 -14.94 -22.08 -13.02
N THR A 27 -14.19 -22.58 -13.99
CA THR A 27 -12.72 -22.62 -13.94
C THR A 27 -12.11 -22.60 -15.33
N THR A 28 -10.92 -21.99 -15.43
CA THR A 28 -10.00 -22.15 -16.59
C THR A 28 -8.78 -23.00 -16.23
N ARG A 29 -8.76 -23.54 -15.01
CA ARG A 29 -7.73 -24.44 -14.47
C ARG A 29 -8.21 -25.88 -14.55
N THR A 30 -7.31 -26.84 -14.37
CA THR A 30 -7.71 -28.24 -14.19
C THR A 30 -8.61 -28.39 -12.95
N LEU A 31 -9.49 -29.39 -12.95
CA LEU A 31 -10.38 -29.62 -11.80
C LEU A 31 -9.60 -29.89 -10.51
N LYS A 32 -8.49 -30.63 -10.60
CA LYS A 32 -7.61 -30.91 -9.46
C LYS A 32 -7.05 -29.61 -8.85
N GLU A 33 -6.53 -28.71 -9.68
CA GLU A 33 -6.05 -27.39 -9.22
C GLU A 33 -7.18 -26.55 -8.61
N ARG A 34 -8.39 -26.62 -9.19
CA ARG A 34 -9.53 -25.84 -8.70
C ARG A 34 -10.04 -26.32 -7.36
N LEU A 35 -10.14 -27.64 -7.15
CA LEU A 35 -10.50 -28.21 -5.87
C LEU A 35 -9.45 -27.89 -4.80
N ALA A 36 -8.17 -28.05 -5.12
CA ALA A 36 -7.08 -27.68 -4.21
C ALA A 36 -7.12 -26.19 -3.81
N ALA A 37 -7.50 -25.30 -4.74
CA ALA A 37 -7.67 -23.88 -4.44
C ALA A 37 -8.83 -23.64 -3.45
N HIS A 38 -9.99 -24.28 -3.61
CA HIS A 38 -11.09 -24.18 -2.64
C HIS A 38 -10.68 -24.66 -1.25
N LEU A 39 -10.01 -25.81 -1.17
CA LEU A 39 -9.50 -26.36 0.09
C LEU A 39 -8.48 -25.42 0.77
N GLY A 40 -7.54 -24.89 -0.01
CA GLY A 40 -6.49 -23.99 0.49
C GLY A 40 -7.00 -22.58 0.84
N GLU A 41 -8.06 -22.10 0.21
CA GLU A 41 -8.70 -20.82 0.57
C GLU A 41 -9.51 -20.96 1.87
N ALA A 42 -10.24 -22.06 2.03
CA ALA A 42 -11.05 -22.33 3.21
C ALA A 42 -10.22 -22.50 4.49
N SER A 43 -9.02 -23.08 4.39
CA SER A 43 -8.12 -23.32 5.53
C SER A 43 -7.47 -22.06 6.12
N ARG A 44 -7.52 -20.93 5.41
CA ARG A 44 -6.95 -19.64 5.89
C ARG A 44 -7.89 -18.99 6.91
N GLY A 45 -7.58 -19.13 8.20
CA GLY A 45 -8.47 -18.80 9.33
C GLY A 45 -8.91 -17.34 9.49
N GLU A 46 -8.38 -16.38 8.74
CA GLU A 46 -8.58 -14.94 9.02
C GLU A 46 -9.80 -14.30 8.33
N ARG A 47 -10.45 -14.97 7.38
CA ARG A 47 -11.60 -14.39 6.67
C ARG A 47 -12.91 -14.77 7.34
N SER A 48 -13.80 -13.79 7.51
CA SER A 48 -15.22 -14.03 7.77
C SER A 48 -15.82 -14.72 6.54
N ILE A 49 -16.37 -15.91 6.74
CA ILE A 49 -16.97 -16.74 5.69
C ILE A 49 -18.42 -16.99 6.05
N SER A 50 -19.33 -16.80 5.09
CA SER A 50 -20.76 -17.08 5.28
C SER A 50 -20.99 -18.56 5.66
N PRO A 51 -21.84 -18.85 6.66
CA PRO A 51 -22.14 -20.22 7.10
C PRO A 51 -22.80 -21.08 6.01
N TYR A 52 -23.36 -20.45 4.98
CA TYR A 52 -24.02 -21.13 3.86
C TYR A 52 -23.10 -21.38 2.65
N SER A 53 -21.81 -21.07 2.75
CA SER A 53 -20.87 -21.20 1.63
C SER A 53 -20.08 -22.50 1.66
N LEU A 54 -19.56 -22.88 0.49
CA LEU A 54 -18.66 -24.04 0.34
C LEU A 54 -17.41 -23.91 1.23
N GLY A 55 -16.82 -22.72 1.31
CA GLY A 55 -15.63 -22.47 2.11
C GLY A 55 -15.86 -22.70 3.61
N TYR A 56 -17.06 -22.39 4.11
CA TYR A 56 -17.42 -22.68 5.49
C TYR A 56 -17.57 -24.18 5.74
N ALA A 57 -18.25 -24.89 4.84
CA ALA A 57 -18.41 -26.35 4.93
C ALA A 57 -17.06 -27.08 4.90
N ILE A 58 -16.17 -26.70 3.98
CA ILE A 58 -14.80 -27.24 3.92
C ILE A 58 -14.07 -27.01 5.24
N ARG A 59 -14.11 -25.76 5.75
CA ARG A 59 -13.44 -25.43 7.02
C ARG A 59 -13.99 -26.25 8.19
N ALA A 60 -15.31 -26.40 8.28
CA ALA A 60 -15.96 -27.16 9.34
C ALA A 60 -15.54 -28.64 9.31
N GLU A 61 -15.51 -29.27 8.13
CA GLU A 61 -15.06 -30.67 7.99
C GLU A 61 -13.57 -30.83 8.30
N LEU A 62 -12.71 -29.92 7.81
CA LEU A 62 -11.27 -29.96 8.09
C LEU A 62 -10.96 -29.76 9.59
N LEU A 63 -11.73 -28.92 10.29
CA LEU A 63 -11.59 -28.75 11.74
C LEU A 63 -12.07 -29.99 12.51
N ARG A 64 -13.12 -30.66 12.02
CA ARG A 64 -13.71 -31.82 12.70
C ARG A 64 -12.89 -33.10 12.50
N LEU A 65 -12.37 -33.34 11.30
CA LEU A 65 -11.71 -34.61 10.92
C LEU A 65 -10.25 -34.46 10.51
N GLY A 66 -9.72 -33.25 10.50
CA GLY A 66 -8.37 -32.97 10.02
C GLY A 66 -8.24 -33.08 8.50
N PRO A 67 -7.00 -33.23 7.97
CA PRO A 67 -6.72 -33.21 6.54
C PRO A 67 -7.43 -34.29 5.72
N ALA A 68 -7.78 -35.43 6.34
CA ALA A 68 -8.50 -36.51 5.67
C ALA A 68 -9.90 -36.09 5.20
N ALA A 69 -10.51 -35.07 5.80
CA ALA A 69 -11.81 -34.55 5.41
C ALA A 69 -11.83 -33.97 3.99
N ALA A 70 -10.67 -33.63 3.41
CA ALA A 70 -10.58 -33.21 2.01
C ALA A 70 -11.20 -34.23 1.04
N GLY A 71 -11.19 -35.53 1.38
CA GLY A 71 -11.82 -36.60 0.61
C GLY A 71 -13.34 -36.54 0.54
N ARG A 72 -14.01 -35.75 1.42
CA ARG A 72 -15.47 -35.55 1.38
C ARG A 72 -15.94 -34.63 0.27
N PHE A 73 -15.01 -33.96 -0.42
CA PHE A 73 -15.33 -33.02 -1.49
C PHE A 73 -14.86 -33.60 -2.83
N SER A 74 -15.80 -34.05 -3.66
CA SER A 74 -15.51 -34.56 -5.00
C SER A 74 -15.84 -33.53 -6.06
N ILE A 75 -14.92 -33.30 -7.01
CA ILE A 75 -15.12 -32.38 -8.13
C ILE A 75 -15.29 -33.15 -9.46
N ARG A 76 -16.24 -32.75 -10.30
CA ARG A 76 -16.40 -33.29 -11.67
C ARG A 76 -16.81 -32.20 -12.66
N GLU A 77 -16.45 -32.39 -13.93
CA GLU A 77 -16.83 -31.47 -15.03
C GLU A 77 -18.33 -31.62 -15.32
N LEU A 78 -19.02 -30.50 -15.52
CA LEU A 78 -20.42 -30.47 -15.97
C LEU A 78 -20.51 -30.19 -17.47
N SER A 79 -19.70 -29.26 -17.96
CA SER A 79 -19.68 -28.84 -19.36
C SER A 79 -18.40 -28.08 -19.67
N ARG A 80 -17.99 -28.12 -20.94
CA ARG A 80 -16.82 -27.43 -21.48
C ARG A 80 -17.25 -26.49 -22.61
N HIS A 81 -16.59 -25.35 -22.72
CA HIS A 81 -16.95 -24.26 -23.63
C HIS A 81 -15.72 -23.66 -24.31
N ASP A 82 -15.95 -23.04 -25.45
CA ASP A 82 -14.91 -22.36 -26.24
C ASP A 82 -14.74 -20.90 -25.82
N SER A 83 -15.74 -20.32 -25.14
CA SER A 83 -15.71 -18.94 -24.68
C SER A 83 -16.08 -18.76 -23.20
N LEU A 84 -15.53 -17.69 -22.61
CA LEU A 84 -15.87 -17.27 -21.26
C LEU A 84 -17.37 -16.94 -21.11
N ALA A 85 -17.97 -16.35 -22.14
CA ALA A 85 -19.37 -15.93 -22.12
C ALA A 85 -20.31 -17.13 -22.04
N GLU A 86 -20.07 -18.19 -22.83
CA GLU A 86 -20.84 -19.43 -22.79
C GLU A 86 -20.71 -20.14 -21.45
N MET A 87 -19.49 -20.24 -20.92
CA MET A 87 -19.23 -20.85 -19.61
C MET A 87 -20.00 -20.15 -18.49
N LEU A 88 -20.06 -18.81 -18.51
CA LEU A 88 -20.83 -18.02 -17.53
C LEU A 88 -22.34 -18.20 -17.69
N LYS A 89 -22.85 -18.26 -18.93
CA LYS A 89 -24.27 -18.54 -19.18
C LYS A 89 -24.65 -19.95 -18.72
N ALA A 90 -23.79 -20.93 -18.97
CA ALA A 90 -23.97 -22.31 -18.53
C ALA A 90 -23.90 -22.44 -17.00
N GLU A 91 -23.07 -21.63 -16.31
CA GLU A 91 -23.01 -21.63 -14.84
C GLU A 91 -24.36 -21.30 -14.23
N ALA A 92 -25.00 -20.22 -14.71
CA ALA A 92 -26.31 -19.82 -14.23
C ALA A 92 -27.37 -20.90 -14.47
N ARG A 93 -27.33 -21.53 -15.66
CA ARG A 93 -28.21 -22.66 -15.99
C ARG A 93 -28.03 -23.83 -15.02
N TRP A 94 -26.79 -24.26 -14.78
CA TRP A 94 -26.50 -25.37 -13.90
C TRP A 94 -26.86 -25.10 -12.43
N ILE A 95 -26.65 -23.87 -11.95
CA ILE A 95 -27.07 -23.48 -10.59
C ILE A 95 -28.58 -23.61 -10.42
N ASP A 96 -29.35 -23.20 -11.43
CA ASP A 96 -30.80 -23.30 -11.40
C ASP A 96 -31.29 -24.75 -11.58
N GLU A 97 -30.76 -25.49 -12.56
CA GLU A 97 -31.14 -26.89 -12.83
C GLU A 97 -30.84 -27.81 -11.64
N LEU A 98 -29.67 -27.65 -11.02
CA LEU A 98 -29.22 -28.49 -9.90
C LEU A 98 -29.59 -27.93 -8.52
N LYS A 99 -30.30 -26.80 -8.48
CA LYS A 99 -30.79 -26.13 -7.26
C LYS A 99 -29.69 -25.92 -6.21
N THR A 100 -28.50 -25.49 -6.64
CA THR A 100 -27.32 -25.38 -5.77
C THR A 100 -27.25 -24.07 -4.98
N MET A 101 -28.28 -23.21 -5.06
CA MET A 101 -28.39 -22.00 -4.26
C MET A 101 -28.58 -22.31 -2.78
N ALA A 102 -27.94 -21.54 -1.91
CA ALA A 102 -28.23 -21.58 -0.48
C ALA A 102 -29.72 -21.29 -0.22
N PRO A 103 -30.40 -22.05 0.66
CA PRO A 103 -29.83 -23.00 1.62
C PRO A 103 -29.64 -24.44 1.11
N ASN A 104 -30.14 -24.78 -0.09
CA ASN A 104 -30.15 -26.15 -0.62
C ASN A 104 -28.79 -26.60 -1.18
N GLY A 105 -27.96 -25.65 -1.63
CA GLY A 105 -26.56 -25.87 -1.94
C GLY A 105 -25.66 -24.77 -1.36
N TYR A 106 -24.48 -24.60 -1.96
CA TYR A 106 -23.46 -23.67 -1.48
C TYR A 106 -23.28 -22.40 -2.32
N ASN A 107 -23.99 -22.27 -3.44
CA ASN A 107 -23.94 -21.05 -4.25
C ASN A 107 -24.68 -19.93 -3.51
N LEU A 108 -23.98 -18.82 -3.24
CA LEU A 108 -24.57 -17.63 -2.63
C LEU A 108 -25.17 -16.67 -3.67
N MET A 109 -24.87 -16.89 -4.94
CA MET A 109 -25.25 -16.02 -6.06
C MET A 109 -25.66 -16.91 -7.26
N PRO A 110 -26.59 -16.45 -8.11
CA PRO A 110 -27.15 -17.23 -9.23
C PRO A 110 -26.18 -17.47 -10.41
N GLY A 111 -24.87 -17.20 -10.25
CA GLY A 111 -23.87 -17.34 -11.30
C GLY A 111 -23.91 -16.25 -12.37
N GLY A 112 -23.13 -16.44 -13.44
CA GLY A 112 -23.20 -15.65 -14.67
C GLY A 112 -22.57 -14.25 -14.62
N ARG A 113 -22.05 -13.83 -13.46
CA ARG A 113 -21.50 -12.47 -13.26
C ARG A 113 -19.98 -12.40 -13.11
N SER A 114 -19.32 -13.50 -12.74
CA SER A 114 -17.86 -13.50 -12.53
C SER A 114 -17.32 -14.91 -12.55
N ALA A 115 -16.32 -15.18 -13.41
CA ALA A 115 -15.72 -16.50 -13.47
C ALA A 115 -14.65 -16.78 -12.40
N GLY A 116 -14.57 -15.91 -11.38
CA GLY A 116 -13.33 -15.69 -10.66
C GLY A 116 -12.31 -15.17 -11.67
N GLY A 117 -12.12 -13.85 -11.71
CA GLY A 117 -11.20 -13.23 -12.67
C GLY A 117 -9.89 -14.02 -12.72
N LYS A 118 -9.42 -14.38 -13.92
CA LYS A 118 -8.17 -15.12 -14.14
C LYS A 118 -7.14 -14.63 -13.12
N GLY A 119 -6.89 -15.41 -12.06
CA GLY A 119 -6.14 -14.93 -10.91
C GLY A 119 -4.87 -14.25 -11.38
N ASN A 120 -4.74 -12.94 -11.12
CA ASN A 120 -3.62 -12.10 -11.53
C ASN A 120 -3.35 -11.96 -13.04
N SER A 121 -4.38 -11.84 -13.88
CA SER A 121 -4.24 -11.38 -15.28
C SER A 121 -4.05 -9.86 -15.40
N LYS A 122 -3.32 -9.27 -14.46
CA LYS A 122 -2.77 -7.95 -14.71
C LYS A 122 -1.60 -8.16 -15.66
N PRO A 123 -1.55 -7.47 -16.81
CA PRO A 123 -0.38 -7.52 -17.66
C PRO A 123 0.83 -7.11 -16.82
N VAL A 124 1.95 -7.81 -17.00
CA VAL A 124 3.19 -7.56 -16.28
C VAL A 124 4.23 -7.12 -17.31
N THR A 125 5.01 -6.12 -16.94
CA THR A 125 6.15 -5.68 -17.76
C THR A 125 7.42 -5.96 -16.98
N LEU A 126 8.39 -6.65 -17.59
CA LEU A 126 9.67 -7.03 -16.98
C LEU A 126 10.83 -6.61 -17.88
N TYR A 127 11.96 -6.25 -17.29
CA TYR A 127 13.21 -6.04 -18.03
C TYR A 127 13.97 -7.37 -18.09
N VAL A 128 14.02 -7.99 -19.27
CA VAL A 128 14.62 -9.32 -19.47
C VAL A 128 15.73 -9.18 -20.50
N ALA A 129 16.96 -9.55 -20.14
CA ALA A 129 18.15 -9.45 -21.01
C ALA A 129 18.31 -8.06 -21.66
N GLY A 130 18.16 -6.99 -20.87
CA GLY A 130 18.33 -5.62 -21.35
C GLY A 130 17.14 -5.05 -22.15
N THR A 131 16.06 -5.80 -22.32
CA THR A 131 14.87 -5.36 -23.08
C THR A 131 13.60 -5.40 -22.23
N LEU A 132 12.77 -4.37 -22.34
CA LEU A 132 11.46 -4.31 -21.67
C LEU A 132 10.44 -5.20 -22.40
N GLN A 133 10.04 -6.31 -21.78
CA GLN A 133 9.06 -7.25 -22.32
C GLN A 133 7.71 -7.12 -21.61
N LYS A 134 6.61 -7.28 -22.35
CA LYS A 134 5.24 -7.23 -21.83
C LYS A 134 4.59 -8.60 -21.94
N PHE A 135 4.01 -9.05 -20.83
CA PHE A 135 3.25 -10.29 -20.73
C PHE A 135 1.81 -9.97 -20.40
N ALA A 136 0.85 -10.75 -20.93
CA ALA A 136 -0.57 -10.58 -20.64
C ALA A 136 -0.92 -10.97 -19.20
N SER A 137 -0.06 -11.75 -18.52
CA SER A 137 -0.23 -12.08 -17.11
C SER A 137 1.09 -12.42 -16.40
N PHE A 138 1.05 -12.39 -15.06
CA PHE A 138 2.13 -12.88 -14.21
C PHE A 138 2.49 -14.35 -14.50
N ARG A 139 1.48 -15.21 -14.72
CA ARG A 139 1.71 -16.65 -14.98
C ARG A 139 2.39 -16.88 -16.31
N GLU A 140 2.04 -16.09 -17.32
CA GLU A 140 2.69 -16.13 -18.64
C GLU A 140 4.15 -15.67 -18.55
N ALA A 141 4.42 -14.57 -17.83
CA ALA A 141 5.79 -14.11 -17.58
C ALA A 141 6.63 -15.20 -16.90
N ALA A 142 6.09 -15.81 -15.84
CA ALA A 142 6.74 -16.90 -15.12
C ALA A 142 7.01 -18.12 -15.99
N HIS A 143 6.05 -18.50 -16.84
CA HIS A 143 6.20 -19.63 -17.74
C HIS A 143 7.27 -19.35 -18.80
N ALA A 144 7.24 -18.18 -19.44
CA ALA A 144 8.21 -17.79 -20.45
C ALA A 144 9.64 -17.74 -19.88
N LEU A 145 9.82 -17.17 -18.67
CA LEU A 145 11.11 -17.11 -18.00
C LEU A 145 11.60 -18.49 -17.53
N ALA A 146 10.71 -19.35 -17.00
CA ALA A 146 11.07 -20.71 -16.63
C ALA A 146 11.53 -21.52 -17.84
N GLN A 147 10.81 -21.41 -18.96
CA GLN A 147 11.20 -22.06 -20.22
C GLN A 147 12.55 -21.56 -20.74
N ALA A 148 12.78 -20.24 -20.75
CA ALA A 148 14.04 -19.66 -21.20
C ALA A 148 15.23 -20.06 -20.31
N ALA A 149 14.99 -20.37 -19.03
CA ALA A 149 16.00 -20.86 -18.09
C ALA A 149 16.07 -22.39 -17.99
N GLU A 150 15.30 -23.13 -18.78
CA GLU A 150 15.21 -24.60 -18.75
C GLU A 150 14.81 -25.17 -17.36
N ILE A 151 13.92 -24.46 -16.65
CA ILE A 151 13.38 -24.86 -15.33
C ILE A 151 11.91 -25.27 -15.48
N ASP A 152 11.46 -26.25 -14.69
CA ASP A 152 10.04 -26.61 -14.60
C ASP A 152 9.16 -25.39 -14.21
N PRO A 153 8.19 -24.98 -15.07
CA PRO A 153 7.34 -23.82 -14.81
C PRO A 153 6.49 -23.97 -13.53
N GLY A 154 6.06 -25.18 -13.16
CA GLY A 154 5.13 -25.36 -12.04
C GLY A 154 5.69 -24.87 -10.69
N PRO A 155 6.82 -25.44 -10.23
CA PRO A 155 7.54 -25.00 -9.03
C PRO A 155 8.01 -23.55 -9.12
N PHE A 156 8.46 -23.10 -10.31
CA PHE A 156 8.91 -21.74 -10.50
C PHE A 156 7.77 -20.73 -10.28
N ILE A 157 6.62 -20.93 -10.93
CA ILE A 157 5.41 -20.10 -10.76
C ILE A 157 5.03 -20.01 -9.28
N SER A 158 5.00 -21.16 -8.59
CA SER A 158 4.63 -21.22 -7.17
C SER A 158 5.60 -20.42 -6.29
N ARG A 159 6.91 -20.53 -6.56
CA ARG A 159 7.97 -19.79 -5.84
C ARG A 159 7.88 -18.28 -6.04
N VAL A 160 7.73 -17.82 -7.29
CA VAL A 160 7.59 -16.39 -7.58
C VAL A 160 6.31 -15.87 -6.91
N TYR A 161 5.21 -16.63 -6.94
CA TYR A 161 3.94 -16.25 -6.32
C TYR A 161 4.09 -16.05 -4.80
N SER A 162 4.78 -16.95 -4.12
CA SER A 162 5.05 -16.85 -2.69
C SER A 162 5.95 -15.65 -2.35
N ARG A 163 7.02 -15.44 -3.13
CA ARG A 163 7.92 -14.27 -2.96
C ARG A 163 7.17 -12.93 -3.04
N VAL A 164 6.28 -12.79 -4.01
CA VAL A 164 5.49 -11.54 -4.16
C VAL A 164 4.45 -11.39 -3.05
N ASN A 165 3.64 -12.42 -2.80
CA ASN A 165 2.46 -12.28 -1.95
C ASN A 165 2.75 -12.48 -0.46
N ASP A 166 3.67 -13.39 -0.12
CA ASP A 166 3.96 -13.76 1.27
C ASP A 166 5.16 -12.97 1.82
N LEU A 167 6.16 -12.71 0.96
CA LEU A 167 7.41 -12.04 1.37
C LEU A 167 7.49 -10.56 0.94
N GLY A 168 6.54 -10.09 0.12
CA GLY A 168 6.49 -8.70 -0.33
C GLY A 168 7.60 -8.28 -1.29
N TRP A 169 8.21 -9.24 -1.99
CA TRP A 169 9.27 -8.94 -2.97
C TRP A 169 8.71 -8.19 -4.18
N THR A 170 9.54 -7.36 -4.80
CA THR A 170 9.20 -6.79 -6.10
C THR A 170 9.13 -7.88 -7.17
N LEU A 171 8.50 -7.60 -8.30
CA LEU A 171 8.38 -8.58 -9.38
C LEU A 171 9.75 -8.97 -9.94
N ALA A 172 10.65 -8.02 -10.16
CA ALA A 172 11.98 -8.29 -10.70
C ALA A 172 12.80 -9.19 -9.76
N GLU A 173 12.79 -8.91 -8.45
CA GLU A 173 13.42 -9.75 -7.43
C GLU A 173 12.78 -11.14 -7.36
N ALA A 174 11.45 -11.21 -7.39
CA ALA A 174 10.73 -12.48 -7.30
C ALA A 174 11.07 -13.42 -8.48
N PHE A 175 11.18 -12.85 -9.68
CA PHE A 175 11.62 -13.53 -10.90
C PHE A 175 13.13 -13.80 -10.96
N GLY A 176 13.92 -13.27 -10.03
CA GLY A 176 15.38 -13.42 -10.02
C GLY A 176 16.09 -12.58 -11.09
N LEU A 177 15.42 -11.56 -11.63
CA LEU A 177 16.01 -10.61 -12.59
C LEU A 177 16.85 -9.55 -11.87
N GLU A 178 16.52 -9.28 -10.61
CA GLU A 178 17.30 -8.44 -9.71
C GLU A 178 17.65 -9.24 -8.45
N PRO A 179 18.83 -9.01 -7.86
CA PRO A 179 19.15 -9.58 -6.56
C PRO A 179 18.18 -9.02 -5.52
N HIS A 180 17.52 -9.90 -4.77
CA HIS A 180 16.71 -9.46 -3.65
C HIS A 180 17.60 -8.87 -2.56
N GLU A 181 17.32 -7.63 -2.15
CA GLU A 181 17.92 -7.06 -0.96
C GLU A 181 17.27 -7.65 0.29
N ASP A 182 17.62 -8.91 0.57
CA ASP A 182 17.36 -9.46 1.89
C ASP A 182 18.15 -8.59 2.88
N ARG A 183 17.46 -8.05 3.88
CA ARG A 183 18.12 -7.37 5.01
C ARG A 183 19.10 -8.30 5.74
N ARG A 184 19.28 -9.56 5.34
CA ARG A 184 20.33 -10.47 5.78
C ARG A 184 21.57 -10.51 4.88
N THR A 185 21.51 -10.08 3.62
CA THR A 185 22.62 -10.16 2.62
C THR A 185 23.23 -8.79 2.25
N THR A 186 23.04 -7.78 3.10
CA THR A 186 23.71 -6.48 2.97
C THR A 186 25.24 -6.62 2.89
N GLU A 187 25.95 -5.67 2.25
CA GLU A 187 27.42 -5.54 2.35
C GLU A 187 27.91 -5.65 3.80
N LEU A 188 27.14 -5.10 4.73
CA LEU A 188 27.36 -5.15 6.16
C LEU A 188 27.36 -6.59 6.71
N SER A 189 26.52 -7.47 6.15
CA SER A 189 26.50 -8.89 6.51
C SER A 189 27.65 -9.66 5.87
N ARG A 190 28.07 -9.29 4.66
CA ARG A 190 29.26 -9.87 4.01
C ARG A 190 30.53 -9.52 4.77
N LYS A 191 30.73 -8.24 5.09
CA LYS A 191 31.82 -7.78 5.98
C LYS A 191 31.76 -8.44 7.35
N ALA A 192 30.58 -8.55 7.95
CA ALA A 192 30.46 -9.24 9.24
C ALA A 192 30.89 -10.70 9.15
N ALA A 193 30.51 -11.41 8.07
CA ALA A 193 30.95 -12.78 7.83
C ALA A 193 32.47 -12.88 7.58
N GLU A 194 33.05 -11.97 6.82
CA GLU A 194 34.51 -11.85 6.61
C GLU A 194 35.27 -11.62 7.93
N ASP A 195 34.72 -10.78 8.80
CA ASP A 195 35.28 -10.46 10.12
C ASP A 195 35.04 -11.56 11.18
N GLY A 196 34.31 -12.63 10.85
CA GLY A 196 33.94 -13.69 11.80
C GLY A 196 32.92 -13.27 12.86
N VAL A 197 32.16 -12.20 12.61
CA VAL A 197 31.21 -11.60 13.54
C VAL A 197 29.77 -11.76 13.03
N THR A 198 28.80 -11.96 13.91
CA THR A 198 27.39 -12.00 13.47
C THR A 198 26.94 -10.63 12.96
N SER A 199 26.08 -10.61 11.92
CA SER A 199 25.54 -9.37 11.35
C SER A 199 24.83 -8.49 12.39
N ASN A 200 24.23 -9.10 13.42
CA ASN A 200 23.63 -8.39 14.55
C ASN A 200 24.68 -7.69 15.42
N ALA A 201 25.82 -8.33 15.71
CA ALA A 201 26.89 -7.70 16.47
C ALA A 201 27.51 -6.52 15.70
N SER A 202 27.71 -6.66 14.39
CA SER A 202 28.19 -5.55 13.54
C SER A 202 27.20 -4.39 13.48
N ARG A 203 25.88 -4.67 13.44
CA ARG A 203 24.83 -3.63 13.52
C ARG A 203 24.82 -2.92 14.86
N GLN A 204 24.95 -3.66 15.97
CA GLN A 204 25.02 -3.07 17.29
C GLN A 204 26.27 -2.20 17.46
N LYS A 205 27.42 -2.65 16.94
CA LYS A 205 28.66 -1.88 16.92
C LYS A 205 28.49 -0.57 16.15
N ARG A 206 28.00 -0.63 14.90
CA ARG A 206 27.76 0.57 14.07
C ARG A 206 26.73 1.51 14.69
N SER A 207 25.67 0.99 15.30
CA SER A 207 24.69 1.79 16.03
C SER A 207 25.32 2.51 17.22
N ARG A 208 26.16 1.82 18.01
CA ARG A 208 26.93 2.41 19.12
C ARG A 208 27.92 3.46 18.62
N GLU A 209 28.60 3.22 17.51
CA GLU A 209 29.53 4.17 16.87
C GLU A 209 28.79 5.42 16.37
N ASN A 210 27.67 5.25 15.68
CA ASN A 210 26.82 6.37 15.26
C ASN A 210 26.30 7.17 16.45
N LEU A 211 25.85 6.50 17.51
CA LEU A 211 25.42 7.15 18.76
C LEU A 211 26.57 7.86 19.47
N ARG A 212 27.81 7.37 19.35
CA ARG A 212 29.02 8.03 19.89
C ARG A 212 29.40 9.23 19.03
N ALA A 213 29.34 9.11 17.71
CA ALA A 213 29.66 10.18 16.76
C ALA A 213 28.61 11.31 16.81
N SER A 214 27.34 10.98 17.07
CA SER A 214 26.27 11.96 17.25
C SER A 214 26.20 12.55 18.66
N GLN A 215 26.98 12.02 19.62
CA GLN A 215 26.99 12.55 20.97
C GLN A 215 27.87 13.78 21.03
N VAL A 216 27.32 14.83 21.63
CA VAL A 216 28.06 16.06 21.93
C VAL A 216 29.25 15.71 22.83
N VAL A 217 30.45 16.11 22.40
CA VAL A 217 31.71 15.94 23.13
C VAL A 217 31.84 17.11 24.10
N ILE A 218 31.83 16.82 25.40
CA ILE A 218 32.10 17.82 26.44
C ILE A 218 33.60 17.80 26.69
N GLU A 219 34.25 18.96 26.53
CA GLU A 219 35.71 19.05 26.68
C GLU A 219 36.13 18.75 28.12
N LYS A 220 37.28 18.07 28.25
CA LYS A 220 37.82 17.74 29.58
C LYS A 220 38.27 19.04 30.25
N GLY A 221 37.69 19.33 31.42
CA GLY A 221 37.95 20.58 32.15
C GLY A 221 36.85 21.63 31.99
N SER A 222 35.80 21.35 31.19
CA SER A 222 34.61 22.19 31.13
C SER A 222 34.08 22.50 32.53
N GLN A 223 33.80 23.78 32.77
CA GLN A 223 33.24 24.26 34.02
C GLN A 223 31.72 24.43 33.87
N ILE A 224 30.99 24.15 34.94
CA ILE A 224 29.53 24.28 35.03
C ILE A 224 29.17 25.07 36.30
N PRO A 225 27.99 25.71 36.33
CA PRO A 225 27.53 26.45 37.51
C PRO A 225 27.47 25.58 38.78
N HIS A 226 27.80 26.16 39.94
CA HIS A 226 27.86 25.49 41.22
C HIS A 226 26.44 25.20 41.75
N PRO A 227 26.16 23.99 42.28
CA PRO A 227 24.80 23.52 42.54
C PRO A 227 24.02 24.32 43.60
N HIS A 228 24.72 25.04 44.48
CA HIS A 228 24.10 25.88 45.53
C HIS A 228 24.44 27.37 45.39
N LYS A 229 25.27 27.76 44.43
CA LYS A 229 25.79 29.13 44.26
C LYS A 229 26.01 29.40 42.76
N PRO A 230 24.93 29.59 41.98
CA PRO A 230 24.98 29.60 40.52
C PRO A 230 26.04 30.56 39.92
N ASP A 231 26.35 31.65 40.61
CA ASP A 231 27.36 32.65 40.23
C ASP A 231 28.80 32.11 40.21
N ARG A 232 29.05 30.95 40.81
CA ARG A 232 30.37 30.31 40.85
C ARG A 232 30.40 29.14 39.88
N LEU A 233 31.49 29.02 39.11
CA LEU A 233 31.75 27.87 38.26
C LEU A 233 32.59 26.81 38.98
N VAL A 234 32.31 25.54 38.72
CA VAL A 234 33.02 24.36 39.24
C VAL A 234 33.25 23.33 38.15
N THR A 235 34.21 22.44 38.35
CA THR A 235 34.42 21.32 37.44
C THR A 235 33.31 20.27 37.60
N ILE A 236 33.08 19.43 36.57
CA ILE A 236 32.09 18.35 36.64
C ILE A 236 32.31 17.40 37.84
N PRO A 237 33.55 16.97 38.18
CA PRO A 237 33.78 16.14 39.37
C PRO A 237 33.41 16.84 40.69
N GLU A 238 33.72 18.13 40.82
CA GLU A 238 33.35 18.92 42.00
C GLU A 238 31.83 19.08 42.10
N PHE A 239 31.14 19.35 40.99
CA PHE A 239 29.67 19.39 40.95
C PHE A 239 29.04 18.07 41.41
N VAL A 240 29.59 16.93 40.96
CA VAL A 240 29.13 15.58 41.37
C VAL A 240 29.30 15.37 42.87
N GLN A 241 30.43 15.81 43.44
CA GLN A 241 30.68 15.71 44.88
C GLN A 241 29.74 16.60 45.70
N LEU A 242 29.46 17.81 45.23
CA LEU A 242 28.63 18.79 45.93
C LEU A 242 27.13 18.48 45.84
N SER A 243 26.66 17.94 44.71
CA SER A 243 25.24 17.64 44.48
C SER A 243 24.82 16.24 44.92
N GLU A 244 25.76 15.35 45.23
CA GLU A 244 25.55 13.93 45.52
C GLU A 244 24.89 13.13 44.36
N ILE A 245 24.90 13.68 43.14
CA ILE A 245 24.29 13.03 41.96
C ILE A 245 25.35 12.19 41.24
N PRO A 246 25.03 10.94 40.84
CA PRO A 246 25.97 10.10 40.11
C PRO A 246 26.53 10.78 38.86
N LYS A 247 27.86 10.70 38.66
CA LYS A 247 28.57 11.27 37.51
C LYS A 247 27.95 10.91 36.15
N SER A 248 27.47 9.68 35.99
CA SER A 248 26.79 9.23 34.77
C SER A 248 25.48 9.99 34.51
N THR A 249 24.73 10.32 35.56
CA THR A 249 23.50 11.11 35.49
C THR A 249 23.79 12.56 35.12
N VAL A 250 24.78 13.18 35.78
CA VAL A 250 25.22 14.56 35.47
C VAL A 250 25.69 14.65 34.02
N ASN A 251 26.58 13.77 33.57
CA ASN A 251 27.06 13.76 32.19
C ASN A 251 25.95 13.56 31.16
N ARG A 252 24.96 12.69 31.46
CA ARG A 252 23.82 12.48 30.57
C ARG A 252 22.96 13.73 30.45
N ARG A 253 22.68 14.41 31.58
CA ARG A 253 21.87 15.64 31.61
C ARG A 253 22.62 16.79 30.92
N LEU A 254 23.91 16.94 31.22
CA LEU A 254 24.76 17.96 30.61
C LEU A 254 24.85 17.80 29.09
N LYS A 255 25.03 16.57 28.57
CA LYS A 255 25.02 16.29 27.12
C LYS A 255 23.72 16.69 26.42
N ALA A 256 22.60 16.74 27.13
CA ALA A 256 21.31 17.11 26.54
C ALA A 256 21.12 18.62 26.37
N ILE A 257 21.89 19.43 27.11
CA ILE A 257 21.80 20.89 27.12
C ILE A 257 23.09 21.58 26.63
N TRP A 258 24.09 20.83 26.17
CA TRP A 258 25.35 21.39 25.69
C TRP A 258 25.23 21.92 24.25
N PRO A 259 25.84 23.06 23.89
CA PRO A 259 26.60 24.01 24.72
C PRO A 259 25.73 24.75 25.74
N ILE A 260 26.27 25.04 26.93
CA ILE A 260 25.53 25.76 27.99
C ILE A 260 25.78 27.28 27.94
N GLU A 261 26.65 27.73 27.05
CA GLU A 261 26.96 29.14 26.82
C GLU A 261 25.69 29.91 26.42
N GLY A 262 25.25 30.83 27.27
CA GLY A 262 24.03 31.63 27.07
C GLY A 262 22.77 31.10 27.77
N MET A 263 22.87 29.99 28.51
CA MET A 263 21.81 29.57 29.43
C MET A 263 21.96 30.27 30.79
N ASP A 264 20.84 30.51 31.47
CA ASP A 264 20.85 30.99 32.85
C ASP A 264 21.52 29.94 33.77
N PRO A 265 22.54 30.32 34.58
CA PRO A 265 23.16 29.41 35.53
C PRO A 265 22.16 28.66 36.43
N GLU A 266 21.07 29.30 36.85
CA GLU A 266 20.04 28.67 37.67
C GLU A 266 19.30 27.56 36.92
N ASP A 267 18.97 27.77 35.66
CA ASP A 267 18.33 26.77 34.80
C ASP A 267 19.25 25.57 34.56
N VAL A 268 20.54 25.82 34.35
CA VAL A 268 21.54 24.75 34.19
C VAL A 268 21.62 23.92 35.47
N VAL A 269 21.74 24.56 36.64
CA VAL A 269 21.74 23.85 37.93
C VAL A 269 20.45 23.08 38.12
N SER A 270 19.30 23.69 37.86
CA SER A 270 17.99 23.05 37.98
C SER A 270 17.89 21.80 37.09
N ILE A 271 18.29 21.88 35.82
CA ILE A 271 18.27 20.73 34.90
C ILE A 271 19.23 19.63 35.35
N LEU A 272 20.40 20.00 35.88
CA LEU A 272 21.42 19.05 36.33
C LEU A 272 21.07 18.40 37.67
N THR A 273 20.40 19.10 38.58
CA THR A 273 20.11 18.65 39.95
C THR A 273 18.77 17.95 40.05
N THR A 274 17.71 18.65 39.67
CA THR A 274 16.37 18.09 39.66
C THR A 274 16.35 16.94 38.68
N GLY A 275 15.80 15.80 39.12
CA GLY A 275 15.45 14.74 38.20
C GLY A 275 14.73 15.36 37.03
N GLN A 276 15.34 15.35 35.83
CA GLN A 276 14.54 15.22 34.63
C GLN A 276 13.79 13.89 34.82
N GLU A 277 12.67 13.94 35.55
CA GLU A 277 11.47 13.34 35.04
C GLU A 277 11.48 13.67 33.56
N ARG A 278 11.48 12.62 32.74
CA ARG A 278 11.72 12.65 31.29
C ARG A 278 10.58 13.35 30.54
N GLN A 279 10.10 14.46 31.07
CA GLN A 279 8.84 15.07 30.80
C GLN A 279 9.17 16.42 30.18
N LYS A 280 9.51 16.38 28.89
CA LYS A 280 9.31 17.54 28.03
C LYS A 280 7.89 18.04 28.32
N LEU A 281 7.79 19.20 28.95
CA LEU A 281 6.50 19.76 29.33
C LEU A 281 5.70 19.98 28.04
N VAL A 282 4.48 19.48 28.04
CA VAL A 282 3.57 19.64 26.90
C VAL A 282 2.55 20.68 27.31
N HIS A 283 2.65 21.84 26.67
CA HIS A 283 1.65 22.91 26.79
C HIS A 283 0.46 22.56 25.91
N VAL A 284 -0.71 22.35 26.50
CA VAL A 284 -1.97 22.07 25.79
C VAL A 284 -3.07 22.96 26.35
N GLU A 285 -3.86 23.55 25.47
CA GLU A 285 -5.00 24.38 25.82
C GLU A 285 -6.27 23.56 25.65
N VAL A 286 -7.01 23.36 26.75
CA VAL A 286 -8.23 22.55 26.83
C VAL A 286 -9.34 23.43 27.37
N ALA A 287 -10.38 23.67 26.56
CA ALA A 287 -11.53 24.50 26.94
C ALA A 287 -11.16 25.91 27.48
N GLY A 288 -10.08 26.52 26.96
CA GLY A 288 -9.60 27.83 27.37
C GLY A 288 -8.65 27.83 28.58
N GLU A 289 -8.42 26.67 29.21
CA GLU A 289 -7.41 26.52 30.27
C GLU A 289 -6.09 26.04 29.64
N THR A 290 -4.98 26.71 29.98
CA THR A 290 -3.63 26.27 29.58
C THR A 290 -3.08 25.30 30.62
N ILE A 291 -2.94 24.03 30.23
CA ILE A 291 -2.36 22.99 31.06
C ILE A 291 -0.91 22.77 30.62
N CYS A 292 0.03 22.93 31.55
CA CYS A 292 1.45 22.69 31.34
C CYS A 292 1.90 21.55 32.26
N MET A 293 1.99 20.33 31.73
CA MET A 293 2.36 19.17 32.52
C MET A 293 3.24 18.23 31.71
N GLY A 294 3.84 17.30 32.44
CA GLY A 294 4.57 16.23 31.81
C GLY A 294 3.67 15.23 31.06
N ARG A 295 4.26 14.55 30.07
CA ARG A 295 3.57 13.54 29.25
C ARG A 295 2.82 12.46 30.04
N ASN A 296 3.46 11.92 31.09
CA ASN A 296 2.85 10.85 31.88
C ASN A 296 1.69 11.41 32.71
N GLU A 297 1.84 12.62 33.21
CA GLU A 297 0.83 13.29 34.00
C GLU A 297 -0.41 13.64 33.16
N LEU A 298 -0.20 14.16 31.94
CA LEU A 298 -1.27 14.31 30.95
C LEU A 298 -1.94 12.98 30.61
N ALA A 299 -1.17 11.90 30.43
CA ALA A 299 -1.73 10.59 30.15
C ALA A 299 -2.56 10.02 31.30
N ARG A 300 -2.21 10.31 32.57
CA ARG A 300 -3.03 9.93 33.74
C ARG A 300 -4.29 10.78 33.82
N ARG A 301 -4.16 12.10 33.61
CA ARG A 301 -5.27 13.05 33.68
C ARG A 301 -6.35 12.75 32.63
N PHE A 302 -5.96 12.40 31.41
CA PHE A 302 -6.88 12.19 30.28
C PHE A 302 -7.08 10.71 29.90
N ASN A 303 -6.69 9.77 30.76
CA ASN A 303 -6.98 8.34 30.61
C ASN A 303 -8.50 8.10 30.51
N LYS A 304 -8.94 7.18 29.64
CA LYS A 304 -10.35 6.73 29.54
C LYS A 304 -11.01 6.29 30.85
N GLU A 305 -10.23 5.87 31.85
CA GLU A 305 -10.74 5.49 33.18
C GLU A 305 -11.03 6.72 34.06
N ASN A 306 -10.48 7.88 33.69
CA ASN A 306 -10.77 9.14 34.34
C ASN A 306 -11.90 9.87 33.57
N LEU A 307 -13.14 9.57 33.98
CA LEU A 307 -14.37 9.98 33.28
C LEU A 307 -14.61 11.49 33.30
N GLU A 308 -14.01 12.23 34.24
CA GLU A 308 -14.20 13.68 34.39
C GLU A 308 -13.68 14.47 33.17
N HIS A 309 -12.80 13.88 32.36
CA HIS A 309 -12.14 14.59 31.26
C HIS A 309 -12.34 13.94 29.89
N GLY A 310 -13.23 12.94 29.79
CA GLY A 310 -13.76 12.47 28.50
C GLY A 310 -12.76 11.81 27.54
N GLY A 311 -11.65 11.27 28.04
CA GLY A 311 -10.63 10.63 27.19
C GLY A 311 -11.12 9.36 26.51
N HIS A 312 -10.84 9.19 25.21
CA HIS A 312 -11.17 7.96 24.47
C HIS A 312 -10.04 6.92 24.45
N TYR A 313 -8.88 7.23 25.06
CA TYR A 313 -7.66 6.44 24.93
C TYR A 313 -7.13 5.97 26.28
N SER A 314 -6.47 4.80 26.29
CA SER A 314 -5.76 4.32 27.47
C SER A 314 -4.53 5.17 27.78
N TYR A 315 -4.09 5.15 29.04
CA TYR A 315 -2.85 5.78 29.49
C TYR A 315 -1.66 5.54 28.53
N ASP A 316 -1.39 4.28 28.19
CA ASP A 316 -0.27 3.94 27.29
C ASP A 316 -0.43 4.48 25.88
N THR A 317 -1.67 4.55 25.38
CA THR A 317 -1.96 5.11 24.06
C THR A 317 -1.66 6.60 24.02
N ILE A 318 -2.09 7.34 25.04
CA ILE A 318 -1.84 8.78 25.16
C ILE A 318 -0.33 9.03 25.33
N ARG A 319 0.33 8.29 26.23
CA ARG A 319 1.77 8.38 26.48
C ARG A 319 2.59 8.13 25.21
N ARG A 320 2.23 7.12 24.42
CA ARG A 320 2.90 6.85 23.14
C ARG A 320 2.70 8.00 22.16
N ARG A 321 1.45 8.44 21.95
CA ARG A 321 1.11 9.49 20.99
C ARG A 321 1.77 10.83 21.28
N LEU A 322 1.75 11.26 22.54
CA LEU A 322 2.45 12.48 22.96
C LEU A 322 3.96 12.38 22.74
N GLY A 323 4.55 11.18 22.79
CA GLY A 323 5.96 10.97 22.50
C GLY A 323 6.32 10.99 21.00
N GLU A 324 5.33 10.81 20.13
CA GLU A 324 5.48 10.88 18.66
C GLU A 324 5.30 12.31 18.14
N LEU A 325 4.85 13.26 18.97
CA LEU A 325 4.66 14.66 18.58
C LEU A 325 6.02 15.35 18.35
N ARG A 326 6.06 16.19 17.31
CA ARG A 326 7.18 17.09 17.06
C ARG A 326 7.23 18.19 18.15
N SER A 327 8.37 18.85 18.30
CA SER A 327 8.52 20.00 19.22
C SER A 327 7.57 21.15 18.91
N ASP A 328 7.24 21.35 17.64
CA ASP A 328 6.38 22.40 17.09
C ASP A 328 4.92 21.96 16.89
N ALA A 329 4.49 20.85 17.51
CA ALA A 329 3.13 20.35 17.36
C ALA A 329 2.07 21.38 17.77
N THR A 330 1.04 21.52 16.93
CA THR A 330 -0.09 22.43 17.15
C THR A 330 -0.96 22.01 18.34
N ASN A 331 -1.74 22.93 18.91
CA ASN A 331 -2.66 22.59 20.00
C ASN A 331 -3.66 21.49 19.57
N THR A 332 -4.15 21.55 18.33
CA THR A 332 -5.04 20.54 17.76
C THR A 332 -4.40 19.15 17.74
N GLU A 333 -3.14 19.01 17.34
CA GLU A 333 -2.43 17.72 17.35
C GLU A 333 -2.23 17.19 18.77
N LYS A 334 -1.98 18.07 19.74
CA LYS A 334 -1.89 17.72 21.16
C LYS A 334 -3.25 17.21 21.68
N LEU A 335 -4.34 17.92 21.39
CA LEU A 335 -5.70 17.50 21.75
C LEU A 335 -6.08 16.16 21.09
N GLN A 336 -5.66 15.91 19.85
CA GLN A 336 -5.85 14.61 19.17
C GLN A 336 -5.01 13.49 19.81
N ALA A 337 -3.80 13.79 20.29
CA ALA A 337 -2.96 12.84 21.00
C ALA A 337 -3.59 12.44 22.35
N LEU A 338 -4.24 13.38 23.04
CA LEU A 338 -5.02 13.15 24.26
C LEU A 338 -6.36 12.45 24.01
N GLY A 339 -6.88 12.52 22.79
CA GLY A 339 -8.21 11.97 22.44
C GLY A 339 -9.37 12.90 22.75
N LEU A 340 -9.09 14.18 22.94
CA LEU A 340 -10.09 15.25 23.16
C LEU A 340 -10.55 15.88 21.84
N ALA A 341 -9.80 15.67 20.76
CA ALA A 341 -10.18 16.09 19.42
C ALA A 341 -10.21 14.88 18.48
N ILE A 342 -11.20 14.87 17.59
CA ILE A 342 -11.28 13.86 16.53
C ILE A 342 -10.06 14.03 15.63
N ARG A 343 -9.27 12.98 15.51
CA ARG A 343 -8.19 12.96 14.53
C ARG A 343 -8.85 12.86 13.15
N PRO A 344 -8.62 13.80 12.21
CA PRO A 344 -8.99 13.57 10.83
C PRO A 344 -8.27 12.29 10.43
N SER A 345 -9.05 11.28 10.07
CA SER A 345 -8.54 9.99 9.63
C SER A 345 -7.40 10.24 8.64
N LYS A 346 -6.17 9.79 8.95
CA LYS A 346 -5.04 9.83 7.99
C LYS A 346 -5.40 9.14 6.67
N ARG A 347 -6.41 8.27 6.69
CA ARG A 347 -7.12 7.87 5.49
C ARG A 347 -8.16 8.95 5.20
N ILE A 348 -7.75 9.96 4.44
CA ILE A 348 -8.68 10.57 3.51
C ILE A 348 -9.11 9.39 2.64
N LEU A 349 -10.23 8.75 2.98
CA LEU A 349 -10.99 8.01 2.00
C LEU A 349 -11.51 9.09 1.07
N THR A 350 -10.66 9.52 0.14
CA THR A 350 -11.15 10.13 -1.07
C THR A 350 -12.12 9.09 -1.59
N PRO A 351 -13.43 9.35 -1.68
CA PRO A 351 -14.30 8.42 -2.36
C PRO A 351 -13.66 8.21 -3.71
N ALA A 352 -13.16 7.00 -3.93
CA ALA A 352 -12.68 6.60 -5.23
C ALA A 352 -13.95 6.52 -6.07
N ILE A 353 -14.35 7.67 -6.62
CA ILE A 353 -15.24 7.70 -7.77
C ILE A 353 -14.50 6.83 -8.77
N ALA A 354 -15.10 5.69 -9.11
CA ALA A 354 -14.55 4.83 -10.12
C ALA A 354 -14.45 5.66 -11.40
N VAL A 355 -13.26 6.19 -11.68
CA VAL A 355 -12.97 6.78 -12.98
C VAL A 355 -12.96 5.59 -13.91
N ARG A 356 -14.11 5.35 -14.57
CA ARG A 356 -14.17 4.44 -15.70
C ARG A 356 -13.01 4.87 -16.59
N ILE A 357 -12.08 3.97 -16.91
CA ILE A 357 -10.94 4.25 -17.80
C ILE A 357 -11.43 4.78 -19.17
N ARG A 358 -12.71 4.58 -19.51
CA ARG A 358 -13.41 5.20 -20.65
C ARG A 358 -13.75 6.70 -20.50
N GLY A 359 -13.53 7.31 -19.34
CA GLY A 359 -13.79 8.72 -19.04
C GLY A 359 -12.52 9.57 -18.84
N LEU A 360 -11.33 9.02 -19.10
CA LEU A 360 -10.09 9.81 -19.29
C LEU A 360 -10.04 10.49 -20.67
N VAL A 361 -11.10 10.35 -21.46
CA VAL A 361 -11.33 11.19 -22.63
C VAL A 361 -11.81 12.52 -22.08
N ARG A 362 -10.98 13.57 -22.21
CA ARG A 362 -11.46 14.94 -21.98
C ARG A 362 -12.77 15.14 -22.74
N GLU A 363 -13.80 15.57 -22.04
CA GLU A 363 -15.13 15.82 -22.61
C GLU A 363 -15.08 16.92 -23.67
N ASP A 364 -14.09 17.82 -23.58
CA ASP A 364 -13.92 18.95 -24.52
C ASP A 364 -12.62 18.83 -25.32
N TRP A 365 -12.70 18.28 -26.54
CA TRP A 365 -11.66 18.47 -27.55
C TRP A 365 -12.00 19.71 -28.36
N SER A 366 -11.53 20.87 -27.93
CA SER A 366 -11.73 22.13 -28.65
C SER A 366 -10.48 23.00 -28.65
N ILE A 367 -10.31 23.78 -29.72
CA ILE A 367 -9.21 24.72 -29.91
C ILE A 367 -9.76 26.00 -30.58
N THR A 368 -9.08 27.12 -30.39
CA THR A 368 -9.28 28.30 -31.24
C THR A 368 -8.15 28.37 -32.25
N GLN A 369 -8.44 28.38 -33.55
CA GLN A 369 -7.46 28.56 -34.63
C GLN A 369 -7.86 29.75 -35.50
N ASN A 370 -6.96 30.71 -35.71
CA ASN A 370 -7.25 31.94 -36.47
C ASN A 370 -8.57 32.62 -36.03
N SER A 371 -8.77 32.76 -34.71
CA SER A 371 -9.99 33.32 -34.09
C SER A 371 -11.29 32.48 -34.24
N SER A 372 -11.24 31.32 -34.89
CA SER A 372 -12.39 30.41 -35.01
C SER A 372 -12.33 29.27 -33.99
N LEU A 373 -13.43 29.03 -33.27
CA LEU A 373 -13.55 27.87 -32.38
C LEU A 373 -13.82 26.61 -33.19
N ILE A 374 -12.97 25.59 -33.03
CA ILE A 374 -13.14 24.27 -33.63
C ILE A 374 -13.39 23.27 -32.51
N VAL A 375 -14.50 22.54 -32.60
CA VAL A 375 -14.91 21.52 -31.63
C VAL A 375 -14.87 20.15 -32.29
N PHE A 376 -14.24 19.20 -31.61
CA PHE A 376 -14.09 17.81 -32.04
C PHE A 376 -14.93 16.91 -31.12
N PRO A 377 -15.98 16.25 -31.63
CA PRO A 377 -16.83 15.38 -30.80
C PRO A 377 -16.07 14.20 -30.21
N ARG A 378 -14.99 13.75 -30.87
CA ARG A 378 -14.16 12.63 -30.44
C ARG A 378 -12.69 13.00 -30.57
N GLN A 379 -11.85 12.40 -29.73
CA GLN A 379 -10.40 12.49 -29.86
C GLN A 379 -9.90 12.14 -31.26
N MET A 380 -10.52 11.15 -31.93
CA MET A 380 -10.11 10.77 -33.27
C MET A 380 -10.39 11.86 -34.33
N ASP A 381 -11.38 12.71 -34.12
CA ASP A 381 -11.66 13.82 -35.02
C ASP A 381 -10.58 14.90 -34.87
N PHE A 382 -10.10 15.14 -33.64
CA PHE A 382 -8.91 15.95 -33.39
C PHE A 382 -7.66 15.33 -34.02
N VAL A 383 -7.44 14.01 -33.90
CA VAL A 383 -6.30 13.31 -34.51
C VAL A 383 -6.30 13.46 -36.04
N ARG A 384 -7.46 13.30 -36.68
CA ARG A 384 -7.63 13.48 -38.13
C ARG A 384 -7.35 14.91 -38.56
N TRP A 385 -7.81 15.88 -37.78
CA TRP A 385 -7.52 17.30 -38.01
C TRP A 385 -6.01 17.58 -37.89
N VAL A 386 -5.33 17.07 -36.84
CA VAL A 386 -3.86 17.18 -36.72
C VAL A 386 -3.16 16.51 -37.90
N ALA A 387 -3.60 15.33 -38.33
CA ALA A 387 -3.00 14.62 -39.47
C ALA A 387 -3.09 15.44 -40.77
N ALA A 388 -4.23 16.08 -41.02
CA ALA A 388 -4.43 16.94 -42.19
C ALA A 388 -3.53 18.18 -42.19
N GLN A 389 -3.20 18.72 -41.01
CA GLN A 389 -2.31 19.88 -40.86
C GLN A 389 -0.83 19.50 -40.96
N VAL A 390 -0.44 18.35 -40.39
CA VAL A 390 0.98 17.93 -40.29
C VAL A 390 1.44 17.19 -41.55
N TYR A 391 0.55 16.48 -42.24
CA TYR A 391 0.88 15.69 -43.42
C TYR A 391 -0.05 16.01 -44.60
N PRO A 392 -0.01 17.24 -45.14
CA PRO A 392 -0.82 17.59 -46.31
C PRO A 392 -0.35 16.75 -47.50
N GLY A 393 -1.30 16.05 -48.15
CA GLY A 393 -1.02 15.25 -49.36
C GLY A 393 -0.84 13.73 -49.14
N LEU A 394 -0.98 13.22 -47.91
CA LEU A 394 -1.09 11.77 -47.72
C LEU A 394 -2.48 11.29 -48.16
N GLU A 395 -2.50 10.28 -49.01
CA GLU A 395 -3.72 9.63 -49.50
C GLU A 395 -3.97 8.27 -48.82
N GLN A 396 -5.24 7.88 -48.76
CA GLN A 396 -5.73 6.55 -48.39
C GLN A 396 -5.01 5.86 -47.21
N GLU A 397 -4.25 4.79 -47.49
CA GLU A 397 -3.61 3.89 -46.53
C GLU A 397 -2.53 4.62 -45.71
N ASP A 398 -1.74 5.47 -46.35
CA ASP A 398 -0.67 6.22 -45.69
C ASP A 398 -1.21 7.24 -44.70
N ARG A 399 -2.32 7.89 -45.09
CA ARG A 399 -3.06 8.78 -44.19
C ARG A 399 -3.58 8.02 -42.97
N ARG A 400 -4.18 6.84 -43.16
CA ARG A 400 -4.68 5.99 -42.07
C ARG A 400 -3.55 5.57 -41.12
N ASN A 401 -2.40 5.20 -41.67
CA ASN A 401 -1.21 4.83 -40.89
C ASN A 401 -0.65 6.02 -40.09
N ALA A 402 -0.62 7.21 -40.68
CA ALA A 402 -0.23 8.44 -39.98
C ALA A 402 -1.21 8.78 -38.84
N GLU A 403 -2.51 8.67 -39.08
CA GLU A 403 -3.56 8.87 -38.05
C GLU A 403 -3.39 7.91 -36.87
N LEU A 404 -3.12 6.63 -37.10
CA LEU A 404 -2.89 5.64 -36.03
C LEU A 404 -1.63 5.95 -35.19
N LYS A 405 -0.55 6.40 -35.85
CA LYS A 405 0.68 6.83 -35.16
C LYS A 405 0.44 8.09 -34.33
N LEU A 406 -0.30 9.06 -34.88
CA LEU A 406 -0.67 10.29 -34.17
C LEU A 406 -1.61 10.01 -33.00
N GLN A 407 -2.59 9.11 -33.14
CA GLN A 407 -3.51 8.74 -32.07
C GLN A 407 -2.76 8.33 -30.80
N LYS A 408 -1.74 7.46 -30.91
CA LYS A 408 -0.94 7.03 -29.75
C LYS A 408 -0.22 8.20 -29.07
N LYS A 409 0.35 9.12 -29.85
CA LYS A 409 1.06 10.30 -29.33
C LYS A 409 0.09 11.30 -28.68
N VAL A 410 -1.05 11.57 -29.31
CA VAL A 410 -2.11 12.44 -28.79
C VAL A 410 -2.66 11.87 -27.47
N SER A 411 -2.96 10.57 -27.41
CA SER A 411 -3.43 9.92 -26.17
C SER A 411 -2.41 9.99 -25.05
N ALA A 412 -1.12 9.77 -25.35
CA ALA A 412 -0.06 9.82 -24.34
C ALA A 412 0.14 11.24 -23.76
N ARG A 413 -0.05 12.29 -24.56
CA ARG A 413 0.00 13.69 -24.10
C ARG A 413 -1.25 14.07 -23.32
N ALA A 414 -2.42 13.69 -23.81
CA ALA A 414 -3.68 13.91 -23.10
C ALA A 414 -3.69 13.22 -21.73
N SER A 415 -3.13 12.01 -21.61
CA SER A 415 -3.00 11.31 -20.32
C SER A 415 -2.05 11.99 -19.35
N LYS A 416 -1.16 12.87 -19.82
CA LYS A 416 -0.30 13.74 -18.99
C LYS A 416 -0.99 15.06 -18.61
N GLY A 417 -2.24 15.28 -19.03
CA GLY A 417 -3.02 16.48 -18.75
C GLY A 417 -2.88 17.60 -19.78
N GLU A 418 -2.18 17.39 -20.91
CA GLU A 418 -1.98 18.43 -21.93
C GLU A 418 -3.28 18.77 -22.68
N ALA A 419 -3.58 20.08 -22.71
CA ALA A 419 -4.47 20.82 -23.61
C ALA A 419 -4.68 20.30 -25.05
N PRO A 420 -5.87 20.19 -25.68
CA PRO A 420 -5.93 20.00 -27.13
C PRO A 420 -5.11 21.05 -27.92
N TRP A 421 -5.17 22.33 -27.51
CA TRP A 421 -4.36 23.39 -28.14
C TRP A 421 -2.86 23.26 -27.83
N GLU A 422 -2.47 22.76 -26.65
CA GLU A 422 -1.07 22.50 -26.29
C GLU A 422 -0.51 21.33 -27.12
N ILE A 423 -1.31 20.27 -27.25
CA ILE A 423 -0.99 19.12 -28.10
C ILE A 423 -0.80 19.58 -29.54
N ALA A 424 -1.70 20.43 -30.07
CA ALA A 424 -1.60 20.99 -31.41
C ALA A 424 -0.31 21.83 -31.61
N LYS A 425 0.04 22.70 -30.66
CA LYS A 425 1.32 23.45 -30.68
C LYS A 425 2.53 22.51 -30.70
N ASN A 426 2.47 21.44 -29.90
CA ASN A 426 3.53 20.44 -29.81
C ASN A 426 3.71 19.61 -31.11
N PHE A 427 2.72 19.64 -32.01
CA PHE A 427 2.83 19.09 -33.37
C PHE A 427 3.21 20.15 -34.42
N GLY A 428 3.56 21.37 -34.01
CA GLY A 428 4.00 22.44 -34.91
C GLY A 428 2.85 23.20 -35.58
N ILE A 429 1.60 23.01 -35.15
CA ILE A 429 0.46 23.73 -35.73
C ILE A 429 0.45 25.16 -35.17
N GLN A 430 0.50 26.14 -36.07
CA GLN A 430 0.53 27.57 -35.70
C GLN A 430 -0.86 28.15 -35.48
N ASN A 431 -0.92 29.33 -34.84
CA ASN A 431 -2.13 30.11 -34.59
C ASN A 431 -3.23 29.38 -33.79
N VAL A 432 -2.86 28.43 -32.95
CA VAL A 432 -3.78 27.74 -32.03
C VAL A 432 -3.68 28.29 -30.61
N SER A 433 -4.82 28.50 -29.96
CA SER A 433 -4.92 28.97 -28.58
C SER A 433 -6.01 28.22 -27.81
N ALA A 434 -6.03 28.42 -26.49
CA ALA A 434 -7.13 27.94 -25.67
C ALA A 434 -8.46 28.55 -26.16
N PRO A 435 -9.56 27.79 -26.15
CA PRO A 435 -10.89 28.35 -26.33
C PRO A 435 -11.11 29.46 -25.32
N ASN A 436 -11.51 30.65 -25.77
CA ASN A 436 -12.02 31.66 -24.85
C ASN A 436 -13.25 31.05 -24.16
N LYS A 437 -13.15 30.73 -22.87
CA LYS A 437 -14.30 30.38 -22.03
C LYS A 437 -15.15 31.63 -21.83
N LEU A 438 -15.78 32.11 -22.89
CA LEU A 438 -16.86 33.07 -22.79
C LEU A 438 -18.02 32.30 -22.17
N VAL A 439 -18.17 32.54 -20.86
CA VAL A 439 -19.29 32.26 -19.98
C VAL A 439 -20.52 31.72 -20.74
N ALA A 440 -20.71 30.40 -20.71
CA ALA A 440 -21.99 29.79 -21.02
C ALA A 440 -22.99 30.13 -19.89
N ALA A 441 -23.44 31.38 -19.84
CA ALA A 441 -24.58 31.83 -19.06
C ALA A 441 -25.82 31.91 -19.96
N THR A 442 -26.24 30.77 -20.50
CA THR A 442 -27.57 30.51 -21.05
C THR A 442 -27.69 28.98 -21.02
N GLY A 443 -28.26 28.32 -20.02
CA GLY A 443 -29.57 28.55 -19.45
C GLY A 443 -30.58 27.61 -20.10
N VAL A 444 -30.52 26.30 -19.82
CA VAL A 444 -31.67 25.37 -19.81
C VAL A 444 -31.30 24.20 -18.89
N ARG A 445 -32.05 24.02 -17.79
CA ARG A 445 -32.15 22.75 -17.06
C ARG A 445 -33.36 22.00 -17.63
N PHE A 446 -33.18 20.73 -17.97
CA PHE A 446 -34.25 19.74 -18.01
C PHE A 446 -33.99 18.70 -16.93
#